data_AF-A0A920J419-F1
#
_entry.id   AF-A0A920J419-F1
#
_cell.length_a   1.000
_cell.length_b   1.000
_cell.length_c   1.000
_cell.angle_alpha   90.00
_cell.angle_beta   90.00
_cell.angle_gamma   90.00
#
_symmetry.space_group_name_H-M   'P 1'
#
loop_
_entity.id
_entity.type
_entity.pdbx_description
1 polymer ?
#
loop_
_entity_poly.entity_id
_entity_poly.type
_entity_poly.pdbx_seq_one_letter_code
_entity_poly.pdbx_strand_id
1 'polypeptide(L)' 'MDLIFSPTTPGTAFKGGDKVDDPLEMYLQDIFTIPANLAGLPAISFPTGFHNELPIGMQLVANKLEESFC' A
#
# COMPACT_ATOMS: atom_id res chain seq x y z
N MET A 1 15.64 2.32 -15.75
CA MET A 1 15.32 3.28 -14.68
C MET A 1 13.91 2.91 -14.27
N ASP A 2 13.76 2.20 -13.15
CA ASP A 2 12.61 1.32 -12.93
C ASP A 2 12.05 1.55 -11.52
N LEU A 3 10.89 2.22 -11.45
CA LEU A 3 10.07 2.32 -10.24
C LEU A 3 9.21 1.05 -10.15
N ILE A 4 8.96 0.57 -8.92
CA ILE A 4 7.99 -0.50 -8.72
C ILE A 4 6.64 0.16 -8.42
N PHE A 5 5.64 -0.19 -9.24
CA PHE A 5 4.26 0.27 -9.08
C PHE A 5 3.38 -0.88 -8.62
N SER A 6 2.68 -0.69 -7.50
CA SER A 6 1.78 -1.68 -6.93
C SER A 6 0.58 -0.99 -6.28
N PRO A 7 -0.52 -1.71 -6.00
CA PRO A 7 -1.53 -1.22 -5.06
C PRO A 7 -0.91 -1.01 -3.68
N THR A 8 -1.43 -0.06 -2.89
CA THR A 8 -1.02 0.10 -1.48
C THR A 8 -1.66 -0.96 -0.60
N THR A 9 -2.91 -1.35 -0.91
CA THR A 9 -3.68 -2.35 -0.16
C THR A 9 -4.38 -3.31 -1.13
N PRO A 10 -4.69 -4.55 -0.70
CA PRO A 10 -5.36 -5.54 -1.56
C PRO A 10 -6.81 -5.18 -1.94
N GLY A 11 -7.42 -4.21 -1.26
CA GLY A 11 -8.76 -3.72 -1.56
C GLY A 11 -9.01 -2.32 -0.97
N THR A 12 -10.21 -1.79 -1.19
CA THR A 12 -10.68 -0.55 -0.56
C THR A 12 -10.90 -0.73 0.94
N ALA A 13 -11.05 0.38 1.66
CA ALA A 13 -11.27 0.38 3.11
C ALA A 13 -12.38 -0.60 3.55
N PHE A 14 -12.09 -1.40 4.56
CA PHE A 14 -13.07 -2.25 5.26
C PHE A 14 -13.79 -1.42 6.33
N LYS A 15 -14.96 -1.88 6.81
CA LYS A 15 -15.70 -1.13 7.83
C LYS A 15 -15.00 -1.24 9.18
N GLY A 16 -15.17 -0.23 10.04
CA GLY A 16 -14.66 -0.29 11.40
C GLY A 16 -15.26 -1.49 12.15
N GLY A 17 -14.39 -2.34 12.71
CA GLY A 17 -14.80 -3.58 13.39
C GLY A 17 -14.74 -4.83 12.49
N ASP A 18 -14.68 -4.70 11.17
CA ASP A 18 -14.34 -5.82 10.29
C ASP A 18 -12.87 -6.24 10.53
N LYS A 19 -12.59 -7.55 10.42
CA LYS A 19 -11.24 -8.14 10.55
C LYS A 19 -10.58 -7.99 11.93
N VAL A 20 -11.33 -7.61 12.97
CA VAL A 20 -10.84 -7.55 14.35
C VAL A 20 -10.77 -8.95 14.98
N ASP A 21 -11.74 -9.80 14.65
CA ASP A 21 -11.84 -11.18 15.18
C ASP A 21 -10.85 -12.16 14.50
N ASP A 22 -10.35 -11.83 13.31
CA ASP A 22 -9.31 -12.60 12.61
C ASP A 22 -8.05 -11.74 12.37
N PRO A 23 -7.02 -11.85 13.23
CA PRO A 23 -5.79 -11.06 13.10
C PRO A 23 -5.03 -11.37 11.80
N LEU A 24 -5.24 -12.55 11.18
CA LEU A 24 -4.59 -12.88 9.92
C LEU A 24 -5.15 -12.02 8.77
N GLU A 25 -6.47 -11.79 8.74
CA GLU A 25 -7.09 -10.94 7.72
C GLU A 25 -6.62 -9.50 7.80
N MET A 26 -6.32 -9.02 9.01
CA MET A 26 -5.74 -7.71 9.25
C MET A 26 -4.30 -7.64 8.71
N TYR A 27 -3.46 -8.65 8.96
CA TYR A 27 -2.09 -8.68 8.41
C TYR A 27 -2.04 -8.72 6.89
N LEU A 28 -3.03 -9.36 6.24
CA LEU A 28 -3.11 -9.36 4.78
C LEU A 28 -3.29 -7.96 4.18
N GLN A 29 -3.71 -6.96 4.96
CA GLN A 29 -3.82 -5.58 4.46
C GLN A 29 -2.46 -4.96 4.15
N ASP A 30 -1.39 -5.37 4.84
CA ASP A 30 -0.04 -4.81 4.69
C ASP A 30 0.86 -5.62 3.73
N ILE A 31 0.29 -6.59 3.00
CA ILE A 31 1.07 -7.48 2.13
C ILE A 31 1.89 -6.74 1.06
N PHE A 32 1.40 -5.60 0.59
CA PHE A 32 2.08 -4.77 -0.43
C PHE A 32 2.97 -3.67 0.14
N THR A 33 2.84 -3.33 1.43
CA THR A 33 3.62 -2.27 2.10
C THR A 33 4.86 -2.83 2.81
N ILE A 34 4.78 -4.03 3.36
CA ILE A 34 5.90 -4.70 4.08
C ILE A 34 7.19 -4.83 3.23
N PRO A 35 7.15 -5.18 1.93
CA PRO A 35 8.37 -5.36 1.14
C PRO A 35 9.25 -4.10 1.08
N ALA A 36 8.64 -2.91 0.95
CA ALA A 36 9.38 -1.64 0.90
C ALA A 36 10.10 -1.36 2.23
N ASN A 37 9.40 -1.59 3.36
CA ASN A 37 9.95 -1.42 4.69
C ASN A 37 11.12 -2.39 4.94
N LEU A 38 10.96 -3.66 4.58
CA LEU A 38 11.98 -4.68 4.80
C LEU A 38 13.24 -4.45 3.92
N ALA A 39 13.05 -3.91 2.72
CA ALA A 39 14.14 -3.53 1.82
C ALA A 39 14.80 -2.19 2.21
N GLY A 40 14.20 -1.41 3.12
CA GLY A 40 14.68 -0.07 3.48
C GLY A 40 14.60 0.91 2.31
N LEU A 41 13.59 0.75 1.45
CA LEU A 41 13.39 1.57 0.26
C LEU A 41 12.31 2.64 0.51
N PRO A 42 12.47 3.83 -0.09
CA PRO A 42 11.43 4.85 -0.02
C PRO A 42 10.20 4.44 -0.85
N ALA A 43 9.02 4.64 -0.28
CA ALA A 43 7.75 4.39 -0.94
C ALA A 43 6.74 5.50 -0.63
N ILE A 44 5.90 5.85 -1.60
CA ILE A 44 4.81 6.81 -1.44
C ILE A 44 3.49 6.18 -1.86
N SER A 45 2.41 6.50 -1.12
CA SER A 45 1.05 6.13 -1.46
C SER A 45 0.27 7.35 -1.92
N PHE A 46 -0.45 7.24 -3.03
CA PHE A 46 -1.30 8.31 -3.56
C PHE A 46 -2.63 7.75 -4.08
N PRO A 47 -3.71 8.54 -4.05
CA PRO A 47 -5.01 8.12 -4.56
C PRO A 47 -5.00 8.09 -6.10
N THR A 48 -5.43 6.99 -6.69
CA THR A 48 -5.53 6.84 -8.16
C THR A 48 -6.98 6.81 -8.68
N GLY A 49 -7.96 6.71 -7.77
CA GLY A 49 -9.36 6.63 -8.14
C GLY A 49 -10.25 6.21 -6.99
N PHE A 50 -11.50 5.88 -7.33
CA PHE A 50 -12.51 5.45 -6.37
C PHE A 50 -13.17 4.16 -6.82
N HIS A 51 -13.43 3.27 -5.87
CA HIS A 51 -14.27 2.10 -6.06
C HIS A 51 -15.33 2.09 -4.95
N ASN A 52 -16.61 2.07 -5.32
CA ASN A 52 -17.74 2.19 -4.39
C ASN A 52 -17.60 3.39 -3.42
N GLU A 53 -17.27 4.57 -3.96
CA GLU A 53 -17.07 5.82 -3.19
C GLU A 53 -15.87 5.81 -2.21
N LEU A 54 -15.08 4.73 -2.18
CA LEU A 54 -13.89 4.61 -1.36
C LEU A 54 -12.63 4.83 -2.21
N PRO A 55 -11.61 5.53 -1.67
CA PRO A 55 -10.37 5.79 -2.41
C PRO A 55 -9.57 4.49 -2.62
N ILE A 56 -9.00 4.35 -3.81
CA ILE A 56 -8.01 3.32 -4.14
C ILE A 56 -6.62 3.95 -4.04
N GLY A 57 -5.79 3.41 -3.15
CA GLY A 57 -4.39 3.81 -2.99
C GLY A 57 -3.47 3.00 -3.89
N MET A 58 -2.58 3.68 -4.60
CA MET A 58 -1.45 3.08 -5.30
C MET A 58 -0.14 3.51 -4.65
N GLN A 59 0.84 2.62 -4.70
CA GLN A 59 2.17 2.80 -4.15
C GLN A 59 3.22 2.83 -5.26
N LEU A 60 4.12 3.80 -5.18
CA LEU A 60 5.38 3.80 -5.91
C LEU A 60 6.52 3.53 -4.94
N VAL A 61 7.41 2.61 -5.29
CA VAL A 61 8.64 2.32 -4.55
C VAL A 61 9.83 2.71 -5.43
N ALA A 62 10.65 3.62 -4.93
CA ALA A 62 11.88 4.05 -5.57
C ALA A 62 13.10 3.34 -4.97
N ASN A 63 14.26 3.53 -5.58
CA ASN A 63 15.50 2.97 -5.07
C ASN A 63 15.97 3.73 -3.81
N LYS A 64 16.98 3.18 -3.14
CA LYS A 64 17.55 3.76 -1.93
C LYS A 64 18.05 5.20 -2.15
N LEU A 65 17.58 6.12 -1.30
CA LEU A 65 17.88 7.57 -1.34
C LEU A 65 17.38 8.30 -2.61
N GLU A 66 16.38 7.73 -3.28
CA GLU A 66 15.75 8.30 -4.48
C GLU A 66 14.34 8.83 -4.19
N GLU A 67 14.11 9.41 -3.00
CA GLU A 67 12.79 9.93 -2.56
C GLU A 67 12.21 10.97 -3.52
N SER A 68 13.04 11.74 -4.23
CA SER A 68 12.60 12.75 -5.21
C SER A 68 11.83 12.17 -6.40
N PHE A 69 11.91 10.86 -6.62
CA PHE A 69 11.21 10.16 -7.70
C PHE A 69 9.87 9.53 -7.25
N CYS A 70 9.59 9.56 -5.95
CA CYS A 70 8.30 9.18 -5.36
C CYS A 70 7.36 10.39 -5.36
#